data_AF-A0A5J5AFS4-F1
#
_entry.id   AF-A0A5J5AFS4-F1
#
_cell.length_a   1.000
_cell.length_b   1.000
_cell.length_c   1.000
_cell.angle_alpha   90.00
_cell.angle_beta   90.00
_cell.angle_gamma   90.00
#
_symmetry.space_group_name_H-M   'P 1'
#
loop_
_entity.id
_entity.type
_entity.pdbx_description
1 polymer ?
#
loop_
_entity_poly.entity_id
_entity_poly.type
_entity_poly.pdbx_seq_one_letter_code
_entity_poly.pdbx_strand_id
1 'polypeptide(L)'
;MSRSQPQSQPQPQPQPQPQSESQPQPQPYKTLPITTLVLRVITLISLIVSLIILASDTATIKGEYREVTYRFKDLYAYRYMLSVIVIGLVYTFLQLPFAIHHASLGKRLMSPDGLPHFDFLGDKVVLCLLGTGVGAAFGATMDLKKSLDESDDLLEQYEITLLSQFRSKLDNFFNMAYVSAGFLLIAFFSTIVSSVLSSLALSKKS
;
A
#
# COMPACT_ATOMS: atom_id res chain seq x y z
N MET A 1 29.67 -28.20 -82.09
CA MET A 1 29.55 -28.12 -80.63
C MET A 1 29.85 -26.67 -80.21
N SER A 2 28.81 -25.84 -80.12
CA SER A 2 28.83 -24.50 -79.52
C SER A 2 27.41 -23.92 -79.61
N ARG A 3 26.70 -23.89 -78.48
CA ARG A 3 25.49 -23.08 -78.31
C ARG A 3 25.73 -22.21 -77.09
N SER A 4 25.72 -20.91 -77.34
CA SER A 4 25.81 -19.80 -76.39
C SER A 4 24.62 -19.86 -75.42
N GLN A 5 24.88 -19.81 -74.12
CA GLN A 5 23.86 -19.50 -73.11
C GLN A 5 23.97 -18.02 -72.69
N PRO A 6 22.84 -17.33 -72.44
CA PRO A 6 22.78 -15.90 -72.14
C PRO A 6 23.01 -15.56 -70.65
N GLN A 7 23.42 -14.31 -70.45
CA GLN A 7 23.69 -13.60 -69.20
C GLN A 7 22.66 -13.83 -68.08
N SER A 8 23.16 -14.12 -66.88
CA SER A 8 22.43 -13.93 -65.62
C SER A 8 22.84 -12.58 -65.01
N GLN A 9 21.87 -11.71 -64.77
CA GLN A 9 22.03 -10.38 -64.17
C GLN A 9 22.65 -10.45 -62.76
N PRO A 10 23.44 -9.46 -62.32
CA PRO A 10 23.88 -9.35 -60.94
C PRO A 10 22.66 -9.09 -60.02
N GLN A 11 22.46 -9.95 -59.02
CA GLN A 11 21.51 -9.66 -57.94
C GLN A 11 21.93 -8.39 -57.19
N PRO A 12 20.99 -7.47 -56.85
CA PRO A 12 21.28 -6.32 -56.01
C PRO A 12 21.78 -6.77 -54.65
N GLN A 13 22.93 -6.25 -54.22
CA GLN A 13 23.41 -6.39 -52.85
C GLN A 13 22.35 -5.86 -51.88
N PRO A 14 22.06 -6.56 -50.76
CA PRO A 14 21.22 -6.01 -49.70
C PRO A 14 21.86 -4.70 -49.19
N GLN A 15 21.14 -3.60 -49.34
CA GLN A 15 21.52 -2.32 -48.72
C GLN A 15 21.65 -2.52 -47.20
N PRO A 16 22.71 -1.98 -46.56
CA PRO A 16 22.76 -1.89 -45.11
C PRO A 16 21.57 -1.06 -44.63
N GLN A 17 20.67 -1.67 -43.86
CA GLN A 17 19.62 -0.91 -43.18
C GLN A 17 20.28 0.10 -42.23
N PRO A 18 19.78 1.35 -42.16
CA PRO A 18 20.36 2.36 -41.30
C PRO A 18 20.29 1.91 -39.85
N GLN A 19 21.45 1.90 -39.20
CA GLN A 19 21.57 1.79 -37.74
C GLN A 19 20.70 2.89 -37.13
N SER A 20 19.55 2.55 -36.57
CA SER A 20 18.79 3.46 -35.72
C SER A 20 19.71 3.92 -34.61
N GLU A 21 20.06 5.20 -34.69
CA GLU A 21 20.78 5.95 -33.67
C GLU A 21 20.27 5.58 -32.29
N SER A 22 21.18 5.07 -31.48
CA SER A 22 21.05 4.96 -30.05
C SER A 22 20.82 6.35 -29.45
N GLN A 23 19.56 6.77 -29.36
CA GLN A 23 19.17 7.86 -28.49
C GLN A 23 19.62 7.54 -27.05
N PRO A 24 20.32 8.46 -26.35
CA PRO A 24 20.62 8.29 -24.95
C PRO A 24 19.32 8.47 -24.16
N GLN A 25 18.57 7.38 -23.99
CA GLN A 25 17.55 7.30 -22.95
C GLN A 25 18.26 7.42 -21.59
N PRO A 26 17.87 8.38 -20.73
CA PRO A 26 18.43 8.48 -19.38
C PRO A 26 18.05 7.21 -18.64
N GLN A 27 19.02 6.32 -18.47
CA GLN A 27 18.76 4.97 -17.99
C GLN A 27 18.24 5.02 -16.53
N PRO A 28 17.00 4.56 -16.25
CA PRO A 28 16.44 4.44 -14.90
C PRO A 28 16.84 3.13 -14.19
N TYR A 29 17.87 2.47 -14.70
CA TYR A 29 18.26 1.09 -14.39
C TYR A 29 18.84 0.85 -12.99
N LYS A 30 19.36 1.87 -12.31
CA LYS A 30 19.95 1.74 -10.95
C LYS A 30 19.06 2.29 -9.84
N THR A 31 18.09 3.13 -10.18
CA THR A 31 17.22 3.83 -9.23
C THR A 31 15.97 3.04 -8.86
N LEU A 32 15.45 2.20 -9.76
CA LEU A 32 14.23 1.42 -9.52
C LEU A 32 14.24 0.54 -8.24
N PRO A 33 15.28 -0.28 -7.96
CA PRO A 33 15.27 -1.14 -6.76
C PRO A 33 15.46 -0.37 -5.44
N ILE A 34 16.18 0.76 -5.50
CA ILE A 34 16.38 1.63 -4.33
C ILE A 34 15.07 2.35 -4.02
N THR A 35 14.41 2.89 -5.05
CA THR A 35 13.12 3.57 -4.91
C THR A 35 12.07 2.62 -4.35
N THR A 36 11.92 1.39 -4.87
CA THR A 36 10.95 0.43 -4.32
C THR A 36 11.25 0.05 -2.87
N LEU A 37 12.53 -0.08 -2.49
CA LEU A 37 12.93 -0.32 -1.11
C LEU A 37 12.52 0.85 -0.20
N VAL A 38 12.77 2.10 -0.62
CA VAL A 38 12.38 3.30 0.13
C VAL A 38 10.86 3.35 0.31
N LEU A 39 10.07 3.05 -0.73
CA LEU A 39 8.61 3.02 -0.61
C LEU A 39 8.13 1.95 0.38
N ARG A 40 8.74 0.76 0.39
CA ARG A 40 8.41 -0.29 1.37
C ARG A 40 8.70 0.15 2.81
N VAL A 41 9.80 0.88 3.03
CA VAL A 41 10.13 1.46 4.35
C VAL A 41 9.11 2.52 4.74
N ILE A 42 8.70 3.39 3.81
CA ILE A 42 7.65 4.41 4.06
C ILE A 42 6.32 3.73 4.42
N THR A 43 5.93 2.68 3.69
CA THR A 43 4.73 1.88 3.98
C THR A 43 4.80 1.27 5.38
N LEU A 44 5.95 0.69 5.75
CA LEU A 44 6.16 0.09 7.06
C LEU A 44 6.00 1.11 8.19
N ILE A 45 6.70 2.26 8.08
CA ILE A 45 6.62 3.32 9.08
C ILE A 45 5.18 3.83 9.20
N SER A 46 4.51 4.05 8.07
CA SER A 46 3.13 4.53 8.05
C SER A 46 2.16 3.54 8.70
N LEU A 47 2.33 2.23 8.46
CA LEU A 47 1.55 1.18 9.12
C LEU A 47 1.84 1.09 10.62
N ILE A 48 3.09 1.24 11.05
CA ILE A 48 3.46 1.26 12.47
C ILE A 48 2.82 2.46 13.17
N VAL A 49 2.93 3.66 12.59
CA VAL A 49 2.33 4.87 13.15
C VAL A 49 0.80 4.74 13.21
N SER A 50 0.17 4.25 12.14
CA SER A 50 -1.27 3.96 12.11
C SER A 50 -1.68 2.97 13.21
N LEU A 51 -0.91 1.88 13.38
CA LEU A 51 -1.13 0.89 14.44
C LEU A 51 -0.98 1.49 15.83
N ILE A 52 0.07 2.27 16.07
CA ILE A 52 0.33 2.89 17.38
C ILE A 52 -0.79 3.86 17.73
N ILE A 53 -1.22 4.72 16.79
CA ILE A 53 -2.32 5.67 17.05
C ILE A 53 -3.61 4.90 17.33
N LEU A 54 -3.95 3.91 16.50
CA LEU A 54 -5.18 3.11 16.67
C LEU A 54 -5.15 2.28 17.97
N ALA A 55 -3.99 1.74 18.35
CA ALA A 55 -3.85 0.97 19.58
C ALA A 55 -3.81 1.86 20.83
N SER A 56 -3.11 2.99 20.78
CA SER A 56 -2.93 3.89 21.92
C SER A 56 -4.19 4.68 22.23
N ASP A 57 -4.93 5.11 21.20
CA ASP A 57 -6.18 5.84 21.39
C ASP A 57 -7.39 4.91 21.59
N THR A 58 -7.17 3.62 21.84
CA THR A 58 -8.27 2.71 22.20
C THR A 58 -8.92 3.22 23.48
N ALA A 59 -10.01 3.98 23.34
CA ALA A 59 -10.69 4.72 24.39
C ALA A 59 -10.98 3.82 25.59
N THR A 60 -10.14 3.94 26.60
CA THR A 60 -10.45 3.40 27.92
C THR A 60 -11.40 4.41 28.56
N ILE A 61 -12.70 4.32 28.24
CA ILE A 61 -13.72 5.11 28.93
C ILE A 61 -13.86 4.54 30.34
N LYS A 62 -13.09 5.09 31.28
CA LYS A 62 -13.27 4.81 32.71
C LYS A 62 -14.62 5.39 33.14
N GLY A 63 -15.61 4.52 33.36
CA GLY A 63 -16.85 4.86 34.07
C GLY A 63 -16.66 4.69 35.57
N GLU A 64 -17.25 5.59 36.36
CA GLU A 64 -17.05 5.71 37.82
C GLU A 64 -17.45 4.47 38.64
N TYR A 65 -18.27 3.56 38.08
CA TYR A 65 -18.76 2.37 38.80
C TYR A 65 -18.48 1.02 38.11
N ARG A 66 -18.07 1.03 36.83
CA ARG A 66 -17.56 -0.15 36.10
C ARG A 66 -16.62 0.32 35.00
N GLU A 67 -15.45 -0.30 34.92
CA GLU A 67 -14.52 -0.15 33.80
C GLU A 67 -15.12 -0.80 32.54
N VAL A 68 -16.07 -0.13 31.88
CA VAL A 68 -16.56 -0.58 30.57
C VAL A 68 -15.57 -0.08 29.53
N THR A 69 -14.62 -0.95 29.20
CA THR A 69 -13.57 -0.65 28.22
C THR A 69 -14.19 -0.66 26.82
N TYR A 70 -14.65 0.49 26.32
CA TYR A 70 -15.09 0.64 24.93
C TYR A 70 -13.88 0.60 24.01
N ARG A 71 -13.44 -0.61 23.66
CA ARG A 71 -12.31 -0.78 22.75
C ARG A 71 -12.76 -0.47 21.33
N PHE A 72 -11.87 0.04 20.48
CA PHE A 72 -11.99 -0.01 19.00
C PHE A 72 -12.40 -1.39 18.48
N LYS A 73 -12.19 -2.44 19.27
CA LYS A 73 -12.76 -3.75 18.99
C LYS A 73 -14.29 -3.73 18.91
N ASP A 74 -15.06 -3.00 19.69
CA ASP A 74 -16.53 -3.21 19.65
C ASP A 74 -17.20 -2.72 18.36
N LEU A 75 -16.51 -1.87 17.60
CA LEU A 75 -16.95 -1.45 16.27
C LEU A 75 -16.32 -2.35 15.21
N TYR A 76 -17.16 -2.98 14.40
CA TYR A 76 -16.76 -3.93 13.36
C TYR A 76 -15.77 -3.31 12.37
N ALA A 77 -15.95 -2.04 12.01
CA ALA A 77 -15.07 -1.33 11.08
C ALA A 77 -13.66 -1.10 11.63
N TYR A 78 -13.51 -0.79 12.93
CA TYR A 78 -12.20 -0.60 13.54
C TYR A 78 -11.48 -1.93 13.82
N ARG A 79 -12.22 -3.02 14.12
CA ARG A 79 -11.65 -4.40 14.09
C ARG A 79 -11.09 -4.73 12.71
N TYR A 80 -11.84 -4.39 11.67
CA TYR A 80 -11.43 -4.64 10.30
C TYR A 80 -10.19 -3.81 9.94
N MET A 81 -10.18 -2.50 10.21
CA MET A 81 -9.02 -1.62 10.02
C MET A 81 -7.78 -2.15 10.75
N LEU A 82 -7.91 -2.54 12.02
CA LEU A 82 -6.81 -3.13 12.80
C LEU A 82 -6.29 -4.42 12.14
N SER A 83 -7.19 -5.27 11.65
CA SER A 83 -6.82 -6.53 10.97
C SER A 83 -6.06 -6.24 9.68
N VAL A 84 -6.52 -5.26 8.88
CA VAL A 84 -5.84 -4.81 7.66
C VAL A 84 -4.44 -4.28 7.96
N ILE A 85 -4.29 -3.45 9.00
CA ILE A 85 -2.99 -2.91 9.41
C ILE A 85 -2.03 -4.04 9.80
N VAL A 86 -2.49 -5.00 10.60
CA VAL A 86 -1.67 -6.13 11.04
C VAL A 86 -1.27 -7.02 9.86
N ILE A 87 -2.19 -7.34 8.95
CA ILE A 87 -1.87 -8.15 7.76
C ILE A 87 -0.86 -7.41 6.86
N GLY A 88 -1.04 -6.11 6.64
CA GLY A 88 -0.10 -5.28 5.89
C GLY A 88 1.30 -5.23 6.54
N LEU A 89 1.35 -5.15 7.87
CA LEU A 89 2.61 -5.20 8.63
C LEU A 89 3.31 -6.53 8.47
N VAL A 90 2.60 -7.64 8.68
CA VAL A 90 3.16 -8.99 8.51
C VAL A 90 3.70 -9.16 7.09
N TYR A 91 2.95 -8.75 6.07
CA TYR A 91 3.40 -8.82 4.69
C TYR A 91 4.70 -8.03 4.46
N THR A 92 4.72 -6.76 4.89
CA THR A 92 5.89 -5.88 4.71
C THR A 92 7.10 -6.40 5.49
N PHE A 93 6.90 -6.95 6.69
CA PHE A 93 7.93 -7.61 7.50
C PHE A 93 8.44 -8.91 6.89
N LEU A 94 7.63 -9.65 6.13
CA LEU A 94 8.09 -10.83 5.39
C LEU A 94 8.91 -10.41 4.15
N GLN A 95 8.48 -9.36 3.45
CA GLN A 95 9.14 -8.85 2.24
C GLN A 95 10.54 -8.27 2.51
N LEU A 96 10.71 -7.51 3.59
CA LEU A 96 11.93 -6.75 3.89
C LEU A 96 13.17 -7.63 4.13
N PRO A 97 13.16 -8.66 5.01
CA PRO A 97 14.31 -9.53 5.23
C PRO A 97 14.57 -10.43 4.02
N PHE A 98 13.53 -10.81 3.27
CA PHE A 98 13.70 -11.59 2.03
C PHE A 98 14.47 -10.77 0.98
N ALA A 99 14.15 -9.47 0.84
CA ALA A 99 14.88 -8.55 -0.02
C ALA A 99 16.34 -8.33 0.43
N ILE A 100 16.58 -8.18 1.74
CA ILE A 100 17.92 -7.96 2.30
C ILE A 100 18.78 -9.24 2.21
N HIS A 101 18.22 -10.40 2.56
CA HIS A 101 18.91 -11.68 2.45
C HIS A 101 19.29 -11.98 0.99
N HIS A 102 18.41 -11.66 0.04
CA HIS A 102 18.70 -11.75 -1.39
C HIS A 102 19.82 -10.79 -1.84
N ALA A 103 19.86 -9.55 -1.31
CA ALA A 103 20.91 -8.58 -1.62
C ALA A 103 22.26 -8.95 -1.01
N SER A 104 22.28 -9.55 0.19
CA SER A 104 23.51 -9.88 0.92
C SER A 104 24.20 -11.15 0.42
N LEU A 105 23.47 -12.11 -0.15
CA LEU A 105 24.06 -13.42 -0.51
C LEU A 105 24.75 -13.43 -1.89
N GLY A 106 24.72 -12.33 -2.65
CA GLY A 106 25.49 -12.12 -3.89
C GLY A 106 25.24 -13.11 -5.03
N LYS A 107 24.44 -14.15 -4.80
CA LYS A 107 24.18 -15.25 -5.72
C LYS A 107 22.75 -15.13 -6.21
N ARG A 108 22.60 -14.74 -7.48
CA ARG A 108 21.38 -14.91 -8.30
C ARG A 108 21.06 -16.41 -8.45
N LEU A 109 20.85 -17.11 -7.34
CA LEU A 109 20.70 -18.58 -7.32
C LEU A 109 19.23 -19.01 -7.37
N MET A 110 18.32 -18.17 -7.87
CA MET A 110 16.97 -18.62 -8.12
C MET A 110 16.41 -17.98 -9.39
N SER A 111 15.91 -18.86 -10.26
CA SER A 111 15.60 -18.65 -11.66
C SER A 111 14.63 -17.48 -11.93
N PRO A 112 14.63 -16.95 -13.18
CA PRO A 112 13.86 -15.78 -13.61
C PRO A 112 12.33 -15.80 -13.38
N ASP A 113 11.70 -16.92 -13.02
CA ASP A 113 10.28 -17.14 -13.33
C ASP A 113 9.33 -17.36 -12.13
N GLY A 114 9.82 -17.59 -10.90
CA GLY A 114 8.94 -18.06 -9.79
C GLY A 114 8.62 -17.06 -8.69
N LEU A 115 9.64 -16.43 -8.10
CA LEU A 115 9.51 -15.48 -6.98
C LEU A 115 8.91 -14.10 -7.34
N PRO A 116 9.13 -13.52 -8.53
CA PRO A 116 8.53 -12.24 -8.89
C PRO A 116 7.01 -12.28 -8.91
N HIS A 117 6.42 -13.43 -9.23
CA HIS A 117 4.97 -13.59 -9.32
C HIS A 117 4.28 -13.59 -7.96
N PHE A 118 4.93 -14.16 -6.93
CA PHE A 118 4.40 -14.12 -5.56
C PHE A 118 4.48 -12.71 -4.96
N ASP A 119 5.58 -11.98 -5.20
CA ASP A 119 5.71 -10.60 -4.72
C ASP A 119 4.73 -9.67 -5.44
N PHE A 120 4.52 -9.87 -6.74
CA PHE A 120 3.55 -9.11 -7.55
C PHE A 120 2.09 -9.41 -7.19
N LEU A 121 1.74 -10.68 -6.95
CA LEU A 121 0.40 -11.08 -6.52
C LEU A 121 0.13 -10.62 -5.09
N GLY A 122 1.10 -10.77 -4.19
CA GLY A 122 1.04 -10.29 -2.82
C GLY A 122 0.83 -8.78 -2.76
N ASP A 123 1.60 -8.00 -3.52
CA ASP A 123 1.46 -6.53 -3.58
C ASP A 123 0.04 -6.13 -4.01
N LYS A 124 -0.57 -6.86 -4.96
CA LYS A 124 -1.96 -6.62 -5.40
C LYS A 124 -3.00 -6.96 -4.33
N VAL A 125 -2.85 -8.09 -3.65
CA VAL A 125 -3.77 -8.52 -2.58
C VAL A 125 -3.71 -7.53 -1.42
N VAL A 126 -2.51 -7.17 -1.00
CA VAL A 126 -2.26 -6.22 0.10
C VAL A 126 -2.74 -4.83 -0.31
N LEU A 127 -2.53 -4.42 -1.57
CA LEU A 127 -3.09 -3.18 -2.09
C LEU A 127 -4.61 -3.13 -1.96
N CYS A 128 -5.32 -4.16 -2.45
CA CYS A 128 -6.77 -4.24 -2.33
C CYS A 128 -7.21 -4.20 -0.85
N LEU A 129 -6.52 -4.95 0.01
CA LEU A 129 -6.83 -5.03 1.43
C LEU A 129 -6.61 -3.69 2.16
N LEU A 130 -5.52 -2.97 1.87
CA LEU A 130 -5.27 -1.63 2.40
C LEU A 130 -6.34 -0.66 1.90
N GLY A 131 -6.71 -0.72 0.62
CA GLY A 131 -7.74 0.13 0.03
C GLY A 131 -9.11 -0.05 0.68
N THR A 132 -9.53 -1.30 0.91
CA THR A 132 -10.79 -1.59 1.62
C THR A 132 -10.70 -1.18 3.09
N GLY A 133 -9.55 -1.37 3.75
CA GLY A 133 -9.32 -0.91 5.11
C GLY A 133 -9.43 0.60 5.26
N VAL A 134 -8.82 1.36 4.33
CA VAL A 134 -8.93 2.83 4.25
C VAL A 134 -10.38 3.26 4.05
N GLY A 135 -11.08 2.64 3.10
CA GLY A 135 -12.49 2.94 2.83
C GLY A 135 -13.39 2.67 4.04
N ALA A 136 -13.21 1.52 4.70
CA ALA A 136 -13.95 1.19 5.91
C ALA A 136 -13.65 2.13 7.08
N ALA A 137 -12.37 2.53 7.25
CA ALA A 137 -11.96 3.44 8.31
C ALA A 137 -12.55 4.83 8.14
N PHE A 138 -12.46 5.43 6.95
CA PHE A 138 -13.06 6.73 6.67
C PHE A 138 -14.59 6.67 6.69
N GLY A 139 -15.18 5.66 6.06
CA GLY A 139 -16.64 5.47 6.04
C GLY A 139 -17.23 5.36 7.44
N ALA A 140 -16.65 4.50 8.28
CA ALA A 140 -17.11 4.37 9.67
C ALA A 140 -16.90 5.65 10.47
N THR A 141 -15.73 6.30 10.35
CA THR A 141 -15.44 7.51 11.13
C THR A 141 -16.39 8.66 10.77
N MET A 142 -16.72 8.84 9.49
CA MET A 142 -17.66 9.87 9.05
C MET A 142 -19.09 9.56 9.48
N ASP A 143 -19.53 8.31 9.36
CA ASP A 143 -20.87 7.86 9.78
C ASP A 143 -21.08 8.02 11.29
N LEU A 144 -20.09 7.58 12.08
CA LEU A 144 -20.09 7.70 13.54
C LEU A 144 -20.06 9.17 13.99
N LYS A 145 -19.22 10.01 13.37
CA LYS A 145 -19.15 11.43 13.71
C LYS A 145 -20.46 12.16 13.39
N LYS A 146 -21.06 11.87 12.23
CA LYS A 146 -22.35 12.46 11.85
C LYS A 146 -23.47 12.02 12.80
N SER A 147 -23.53 10.74 13.17
CA SER A 147 -24.51 10.23 14.13
C SER A 147 -24.32 10.85 15.52
N LEU A 148 -23.07 11.08 15.94
CA LEU A 148 -22.76 11.78 17.17
C LEU A 148 -23.25 13.23 17.14
N ASP A 149 -22.99 13.96 16.04
CA ASP A 149 -23.40 15.36 15.83
C ASP A 149 -24.93 15.50 15.80
N GLU A 150 -25.63 14.64 15.05
CA GLU A 150 -27.10 14.64 15.01
C GLU A 150 -27.74 14.32 16.37
N SER A 151 -27.15 13.41 17.15
CA SER A 151 -27.63 13.10 18.49
C SER A 151 -27.46 14.28 19.46
N ASP A 152 -26.45 15.12 19.25
CA ASP A 152 -26.19 16.26 20.12
C ASP A 152 -27.12 17.42 19.86
N ASP A 153 -27.36 17.75 18.59
CA ASP A 153 -28.34 18.77 18.20
C ASP A 153 -29.73 18.49 18.82
N LEU A 154 -30.08 17.20 18.98
CA LEU A 154 -31.32 16.77 19.63
C LEU A 154 -31.25 16.79 21.17
N LEU A 155 -30.09 16.53 21.75
CA LEU A 155 -29.89 16.40 23.20
C LEU A 155 -29.42 17.69 23.88
N GLU A 156 -28.99 18.71 23.12
CA GLU A 156 -28.69 20.07 23.59
C GLU A 156 -29.89 20.66 24.36
N GLN A 157 -31.10 20.19 24.06
CA GLN A 157 -32.33 20.55 24.75
C GLN A 157 -32.42 20.07 26.21
N TYR A 158 -31.60 19.10 26.66
CA TYR A 158 -31.78 18.42 27.97
C TYR A 158 -30.59 18.55 28.95
N GLU A 159 -29.57 19.36 28.65
CA GLU A 159 -28.40 19.71 29.50
C GLU A 159 -27.96 18.64 30.53
N ILE A 160 -27.45 17.49 30.05
CA ILE A 160 -26.85 16.46 30.91
C ILE A 160 -25.32 16.55 30.85
N THR A 161 -24.68 17.05 31.92
CA THR A 161 -23.21 17.21 32.03
C THR A 161 -22.41 15.91 31.84
N LEU A 162 -22.98 14.75 32.15
CA LEU A 162 -22.28 13.47 31.98
C LEU A 162 -22.17 13.08 30.49
N LEU A 163 -23.17 13.47 29.70
CA LEU A 163 -23.25 13.19 28.26
C LEU A 163 -22.23 14.04 27.50
N SER A 164 -22.01 15.30 27.92
CA SER A 164 -20.97 16.16 27.34
C SER A 164 -19.54 15.63 27.58
N GLN A 165 -19.25 15.09 28.77
CA GLN A 165 -17.98 14.42 29.02
C GLN A 165 -17.79 13.17 28.13
N PHE A 166 -18.83 12.36 27.99
CA PHE A 166 -18.78 11.17 27.13
C PHE A 166 -18.58 11.55 25.65
N ARG A 167 -19.28 12.58 25.18
CA ARG A 167 -19.15 13.16 23.85
C ARG A 167 -17.74 13.68 23.56
N SER A 168 -17.17 14.49 24.44
CA SER A 168 -15.80 15.01 24.26
C SER A 168 -14.76 13.89 24.12
N LYS A 169 -14.96 12.77 24.83
CA LYS A 169 -14.11 11.57 24.69
C LYS A 169 -14.32 10.89 23.33
N LEU A 170 -15.57 10.77 22.86
CA LEU A 170 -15.87 10.16 21.55
C LEU A 170 -15.37 11.01 20.38
N ASP A 171 -15.49 12.34 20.45
CA ASP A 171 -14.98 13.23 19.41
C ASP A 171 -13.45 13.13 19.30
N ASN A 172 -12.74 13.16 20.42
CA ASN A 172 -11.30 12.96 20.44
C ASN A 172 -10.90 11.59 19.86
N PHE A 173 -11.66 10.54 20.19
CA PHE A 173 -11.45 9.19 19.68
C PHE A 173 -11.63 9.09 18.16
N PHE A 174 -12.70 9.68 17.62
CA PHE A 174 -12.92 9.70 16.17
C PHE A 174 -11.89 10.54 15.44
N ASN A 175 -11.43 11.64 16.03
CA ASN A 175 -10.35 12.45 15.47
C ASN A 175 -9.05 11.63 15.39
N MET A 176 -8.70 10.88 16.43
CA MET A 176 -7.49 10.03 16.41
C MET A 176 -7.61 8.85 15.45
N ALA A 177 -8.79 8.23 15.35
CA ALA A 177 -9.09 7.24 14.33
C ALA A 177 -8.95 7.81 12.91
N TYR A 178 -9.42 9.03 12.67
CA TYR A 178 -9.28 9.74 11.40
C TYR A 178 -7.80 9.98 11.05
N VAL A 179 -7.01 10.44 12.02
CA VAL A 179 -5.56 10.61 11.87
C VAL A 179 -4.89 9.26 11.54
N SER A 180 -5.23 8.19 12.26
CA SER A 180 -4.72 6.83 11.98
C SER A 180 -5.09 6.35 10.57
N ALA A 181 -6.32 6.61 10.12
CA ALA A 181 -6.77 6.28 8.77
C ALA A 181 -5.98 7.06 7.69
N GLY A 182 -5.59 8.29 7.98
CA GLY A 182 -4.69 9.08 7.14
C GLY A 182 -3.33 8.40 6.93
N PHE A 183 -2.69 7.91 8.00
CA PHE A 183 -1.44 7.16 7.88
C PHE A 183 -1.62 5.83 7.12
N LEU A 184 -2.74 5.14 7.30
CA LEU A 184 -3.08 3.94 6.52
C LEU A 184 -3.25 4.27 5.03
N LEU A 185 -3.81 5.43 4.70
CA LEU A 185 -3.96 5.92 3.33
C LEU A 185 -2.61 6.26 2.69
N ILE A 186 -1.66 6.82 3.45
CA ILE A 186 -0.28 7.02 2.97
C ILE A 186 0.36 5.66 2.63
N ALA A 187 0.19 4.66 3.50
CA ALA A 187 0.67 3.30 3.24
C ALA A 187 0.05 2.69 1.98
N PHE A 188 -1.25 2.91 1.75
CA PHE A 188 -1.95 2.48 0.55
C PHE A 188 -1.36 3.11 -0.73
N PHE A 189 -1.21 4.43 -0.77
CA PHE A 189 -0.63 5.12 -1.93
C PHE A 189 0.82 4.71 -2.19
N SER A 190 1.63 4.56 -1.15
CA SER A 190 2.99 4.03 -1.28
C SER A 190 3.01 2.61 -1.87
N THR A 191 2.03 1.79 -1.49
CA THR A 191 1.87 0.43 -2.04
C THR A 191 1.44 0.45 -3.51
N ILE A 192 0.57 1.38 -3.93
CA ILE A 192 0.22 1.59 -5.35
C ILE A 192 1.47 1.88 -6.16
N VAL A 193 2.25 2.87 -5.73
CA VAL A 193 3.45 3.29 -6.48
C VAL A 193 4.47 2.16 -6.53
N SER A 194 4.65 1.41 -5.43
CA SER A 194 5.52 0.22 -5.41
C SER A 194 5.07 -0.86 -6.39
N SER A 195 3.76 -1.13 -6.45
CA SER A 195 3.19 -2.12 -7.36
C SER A 195 3.38 -1.73 -8.83
N VAL A 196 3.16 -0.45 -9.17
CA VAL A 196 3.39 0.06 -10.54
C VAL A 196 4.86 -0.05 -10.93
N LEU A 197 5.79 0.36 -10.05
CA LEU A 197 7.23 0.25 -10.30
C LEU A 197 7.67 -1.21 -10.48
N SER A 198 7.14 -2.12 -9.66
CA SER A 198 7.38 -3.57 -9.78
C SER A 198 6.87 -4.11 -11.13
N SER A 199 5.69 -3.68 -11.57
CA SER A 199 5.12 -4.07 -12.87
C SER A 199 5.95 -3.58 -14.05
N LEU A 200 6.44 -2.33 -14.00
CA LEU A 200 7.27 -1.75 -15.06
C LEU A 200 8.62 -2.46 -15.18
N ALA A 201 9.21 -2.87 -14.06
CA ALA A 201 10.44 -3.66 -14.06
C ALA A 201 10.25 -5.04 -14.69
N LEU A 202 9.07 -5.65 -14.52
CA LEU A 202 8.75 -6.96 -15.09
C LEU A 202 8.42 -6.91 -16.59
N SER A 203 7.61 -5.93 -17.01
CA SER A 203 7.17 -5.79 -18.42
C SER A 203 8.32 -5.54 -19.40
N LYS A 204 9.46 -5.04 -18.93
CA LYS A 204 10.63 -4.75 -19.77
C LYS A 204 11.62 -5.91 -19.87
N LYS A 205 11.36 -7.00 -19.13
CA LYS A 205 12.18 -8.23 -19.09
C LYS A 205 11.54 -9.38 -19.88
N SER A 206 10.28 -9.25 -20.28
CA SER A 206 9.59 -10.14 -21.23
C SER A 206 9.71 -9.61 -22.65
#